data_AF-A0A2S8U9X2-F1
#
_entry.id   AF-A0A2S8U9X2-F1
#
_cell.length_a   1.000
_cell.length_b   1.000
_cell.length_c   1.000
_cell.angle_alpha   90.00
_cell.angle_beta   90.00
_cell.angle_gamma   90.00
#
_symmetry.space_group_name_H-M   'P 1'
#
loop_
_entity.id
_entity.type
_entity.pdbx_description
1 polymer ?
#
loop_
_entity_poly.entity_id
_entity_poly.type
_entity_poly.pdbx_seq_one_letter_code
_entity_poly.pdbx_strand_id
1 'polypeptide(L)'
;MDMTKEIEKIIVDSEELSFIEAKTLNYQKQMSTAAGFIIRTDERVKKYYDALWSREQVLVEVHYGDGSLNYKLTNIIAVKDGMNGQYEYHFFGG
;
A
#
# COMPACT_ATOMS: atom_id res chain seq x y z
N MET A 1 8.45 -19.91 -1.63
CA MET A 1 7.80 -19.48 -2.88
C MET A 1 7.12 -18.16 -2.54
N ASP A 2 7.69 -17.04 -2.97
CA ASP A 2 7.06 -15.73 -2.79
C ASP A 2 5.79 -15.72 -3.64
N MET A 3 4.64 -15.79 -2.98
CA MET A 3 3.37 -15.72 -3.68
C MET A 3 3.00 -14.24 -3.80
N THR A 4 3.33 -13.65 -4.94
CA THR A 4 2.82 -12.34 -5.29
C THR A 4 1.36 -12.49 -5.73
N LYS A 5 0.42 -11.94 -4.97
CA LYS A 5 -0.94 -11.78 -5.47
C LYS A 5 -0.99 -10.59 -6.41
N GLU A 6 -1.71 -10.75 -7.51
CA GLU A 6 -2.07 -9.62 -8.37
C GLU A 6 -2.99 -8.68 -7.60
N ILE A 7 -2.60 -7.42 -7.51
CA ILE A 7 -3.37 -6.34 -6.90
C ILE A 7 -4.05 -5.59 -8.03
N GLU A 8 -5.38 -5.54 -8.00
CA GLU A 8 -6.17 -4.84 -9.02
C GLU A 8 -6.51 -3.42 -8.58
N LYS A 9 -6.74 -3.21 -7.29
CA LYS A 9 -7.19 -1.93 -6.75
C LYS A 9 -6.66 -1.70 -5.35
N ILE A 10 -6.30 -0.45 -5.07
CA ILE A 10 -5.92 0.01 -3.74
C ILE A 10 -6.75 1.24 -3.38
N ILE A 11 -7.32 1.22 -2.19
CA ILE A 11 -8.03 2.35 -1.59
C ILE A 11 -7.28 2.73 -0.32
N VAL A 12 -6.95 4.01 -0.15
CA VAL A 12 -6.35 4.53 1.07
C VAL A 12 -7.23 5.64 1.62
N ASP A 13 -7.71 5.48 2.85
CA ASP A 13 -8.65 6.40 3.51
C ASP A 13 -9.85 6.78 2.62
N SER A 14 -10.48 5.78 2.00
CA SER A 14 -11.63 5.92 1.07
C SER A 14 -11.31 6.55 -0.30
N GLU A 15 -10.05 6.84 -0.61
CA GLU A 15 -9.62 7.33 -1.92
C GLU A 15 -8.90 6.24 -2.71
N GLU A 16 -9.29 6.02 -3.96
CA GLU A 16 -8.61 5.09 -4.85
C GLU A 16 -7.27 5.67 -5.28
N LEU A 17 -6.20 4.89 -5.14
CA LEU A 17 -4.85 5.26 -5.52
C LEU A 17 -4.47 4.53 -6.80
N SER A 18 -4.19 5.25 -7.88
CA SER A 18 -3.59 4.63 -9.06
C SER A 18 -2.17 4.20 -8.75
N PHE A 19 -1.73 3.08 -9.32
CA PHE A 19 -0.38 2.57 -9.13
C PHE A 19 0.17 1.98 -10.43
N ILE A 20 1.48 2.10 -10.61
CA ILE A 20 2.25 1.41 -11.64
C ILE A 20 2.55 -0.01 -11.19
N GLU A 21 2.86 -0.15 -9.91
CA GLU A 21 3.27 -1.41 -9.30
C GLU A 21 2.90 -1.41 -7.82
N ALA A 22 2.35 -2.53 -7.36
CA ALA A 22 2.04 -2.73 -5.95
C ALA A 22 2.50 -4.12 -5.52
N LYS A 23 3.02 -4.21 -4.30
CA LYS A 23 3.52 -5.46 -3.71
C LYS A 23 3.04 -5.61 -2.29
N THR A 24 2.64 -6.81 -1.92
CA THR A 24 2.38 -7.20 -0.53
C THR A 24 3.68 -7.55 0.19
N LEU A 25 3.80 -7.17 1.45
CA LEU A 25 4.86 -7.59 2.36
C LEU A 25 4.34 -8.64 3.35
N ASN A 26 5.08 -9.74 3.52
CA ASN A 26 4.76 -10.85 4.44
C ASN A 26 3.32 -11.38 4.28
N TYR A 27 2.92 -11.74 3.05
CA TYR A 27 1.58 -12.26 2.78
C TYR A 27 1.35 -13.62 3.47
N GLN A 28 0.27 -13.72 4.24
CA GLN A 28 -0.15 -14.92 4.95
C GLN A 28 -1.35 -15.57 4.26
N LYS A 29 -1.09 -16.62 3.47
CA LYS A 29 -2.11 -17.33 2.67
C LYS A 29 -3.33 -17.81 3.47
N GLN A 30 -3.11 -18.34 4.67
CA GLN A 30 -4.17 -18.93 5.49
C GLN A 30 -5.18 -17.88 5.96
N MET A 31 -4.74 -16.65 6.18
CA MET A 31 -5.55 -15.53 6.67
C MET A 31 -5.90 -14.54 5.55
N SER A 32 -5.40 -14.76 4.33
CA SER A 32 -5.51 -13.85 3.19
C SER A 32 -5.17 -12.39 3.53
N THR A 33 -4.14 -12.20 4.37
CA THR A 33 -3.71 -10.88 4.86
C THR A 33 -2.22 -10.65 4.60
N ALA A 34 -1.77 -9.40 4.73
CA ALA A 34 -0.40 -8.96 4.51
C ALA A 34 0.00 -8.03 5.66
N ALA A 35 1.28 -8.03 6.02
CA ALA A 35 1.79 -7.15 7.07
C ALA A 35 1.95 -5.69 6.60
N GLY A 36 2.07 -5.48 5.29
CA GLY A 36 2.25 -4.18 4.69
C GLY A 36 2.23 -4.23 3.17
N PHE A 37 2.45 -3.06 2.55
CA PHE A 37 2.41 -2.88 1.11
C PHE A 37 3.50 -1.91 0.67
N ILE A 38 4.06 -2.13 -0.51
CA ILE A 38 4.88 -1.16 -1.23
C ILE A 38 4.11 -0.77 -2.48
N ILE A 39 3.83 0.52 -2.64
CA ILE A 39 3.08 1.05 -3.77
C ILE A 39 3.95 2.04 -4.51
N ARG A 40 4.11 1.84 -5.82
CA ARG A 40 4.74 2.78 -6.73
C ARG A 40 3.69 3.40 -7.63
N THR A 41 3.69 4.72 -7.73
CA THR A 41 2.70 5.50 -8.48
C THR A 41 3.34 6.75 -9.11
N ASP A 42 2.70 7.33 -10.12
CA ASP A 42 3.06 8.67 -10.64
C ASP A 42 2.33 9.79 -9.86
N GLU A 43 1.47 9.42 -8.91
CA GLU A 43 0.70 10.37 -8.10
C GLU A 43 1.45 10.79 -6.83
N ARG A 44 1.66 12.10 -6.68
CA ARG A 44 2.21 12.67 -5.45
C ARG A 44 1.10 12.94 -4.43
N VAL A 45 1.01 12.12 -3.40
CA VAL A 45 0.03 12.28 -2.33
C VAL A 45 0.63 12.99 -1.12
N LYS A 46 0.40 14.31 -0.99
CA LYS A 46 0.93 15.11 0.13
C LYS A 46 0.57 14.51 1.50
N LYS A 47 -0.66 14.03 1.65
CA LYS A 47 -1.16 13.42 2.89
C LYS A 47 -0.26 12.29 3.40
N TYR A 48 0.38 11.52 2.51
CA TYR A 48 1.24 10.42 2.92
C TYR A 48 2.56 10.87 3.54
N TYR A 49 3.09 12.03 3.11
CA TYR A 49 4.24 12.66 3.77
C TYR A 49 3.83 13.19 5.15
N ASP A 50 2.68 13.83 5.25
CA ASP A 50 2.15 14.33 6.53
C ASP A 50 1.91 13.17 7.52
N ALA A 51 1.36 12.05 7.05
CA ALA A 51 1.16 10.83 7.84
C ALA A 51 2.48 10.19 8.29
N LEU A 52 3.51 10.16 7.43
CA LEU A 52 4.85 9.69 7.81
C LEU A 52 5.41 10.48 9.01
N TRP A 53 5.28 11.81 9.00
CA TRP A 53 5.81 12.67 10.06
C TRP A 53 4.97 12.66 11.34
N SER A 54 3.64 12.66 11.20
CA SER A 54 2.71 12.64 12.33
C SER A 54 2.55 11.26 12.97
N ARG A 55 2.94 10.19 12.26
CA ARG A 55 2.65 8.79 12.61
C ARG A 55 1.14 8.51 12.70
N GLU A 56 0.34 9.27 11.97
CA GLU A 56 -1.07 8.97 11.79
C GLU A 56 -1.22 7.69 10.99
N GLN A 57 -2.11 6.81 11.44
CA GLN A 57 -2.42 5.59 10.72
C GLN A 57 -3.39 5.88 9.59
N VAL A 58 -3.16 5.25 8.45
CA VAL A 58 -4.06 5.28 7.30
C VAL A 58 -4.70 3.93 7.12
N LEU A 59 -5.94 3.93 6.69
CA LEU A 59 -6.66 2.72 6.33
C LEU A 59 -6.31 2.35 4.90
N VAL A 60 -5.83 1.12 4.68
CA VAL A 60 -5.53 0.59 3.35
C VAL A 60 -6.42 -0.61 3.06
N GLU A 61 -7.12 -0.55 1.94
CA GLU A 61 -7.91 -1.64 1.37
C GLU A 61 -7.27 -2.07 0.05
N VAL A 62 -6.97 -3.35 -0.09
CA VAL A 62 -6.37 -3.94 -1.28
C VAL A 62 -7.30 -5.01 -1.82
N HIS A 63 -7.69 -4.86 -3.09
CA HIS A 63 -8.44 -5.85 -3.83
C HIS A 63 -7.48 -6.64 -4.70
N TYR A 64 -7.53 -7.97 -4.56
CA TYR A 64 -6.74 -8.88 -5.36
C TYR A 64 -7.54 -9.42 -6.54
N GLY A 65 -6.85 -9.81 -7.62
CA GLY A 65 -7.51 -10.30 -8.84
C GLY A 65 -8.26 -11.62 -8.72
N ASP A 66 -8.12 -12.33 -7.59
CA ASP A 66 -8.96 -13.49 -7.26
C ASP A 66 -10.26 -13.11 -6.52
N GLY A 67 -10.55 -11.81 -6.40
CA GLY A 67 -11.73 -11.27 -5.71
C GLY A 67 -11.59 -11.20 -4.19
N SER A 68 -10.47 -11.66 -3.61
CA SER A 68 -10.22 -11.49 -2.18
C SER A 68 -9.81 -10.06 -1.84
N LEU A 69 -10.03 -9.65 -0.59
CA LEU A 69 -9.66 -8.32 -0.10
C LEU A 69 -8.80 -8.41 1.16
N ASN A 70 -7.94 -7.42 1.34
CA ASN A 70 -7.19 -7.19 2.57
C ASN A 70 -7.41 -5.76 3.04
N TYR A 71 -7.85 -5.61 4.28
CA TYR A 71 -8.22 -4.34 4.89
C TYR A 71 -7.42 -4.16 6.17
N LYS A 72 -6.66 -3.08 6.29
CA LYS A 72 -5.77 -2.88 7.43
C LYS A 72 -5.49 -1.41 7.74
N LEU A 73 -5.49 -1.10 9.03
CA LEU A 73 -4.98 0.16 9.56
C LEU A 73 -3.45 0.06 9.70
N THR A 74 -2.71 0.90 8.98
CA THR A 74 -1.25 0.80 8.82
C THR A 74 -0.58 2.16 8.98
N ASN A 75 0.71 2.16 9.32
CA ASN A 75 1.51 3.38 9.27
C ASN A 75 2.15 3.51 7.88
N ILE A 76 2.46 4.75 7.49
CA ILE A 76 3.39 5.01 6.40
C ILE A 76 4.78 5.15 7.02
N ILE A 77 5.69 4.24 6.68
CA ILE A 77 7.01 4.13 7.31
C ILE A 77 8.14 4.68 6.43
N ALA A 78 7.88 4.82 5.13
CA ALA A 78 8.78 5.48 4.21
C ALA A 78 8.02 6.05 3.02
N VAL A 79 8.50 7.21 2.55
CA VAL A 79 8.11 7.82 1.29
C VAL A 79 9.38 8.08 0.51
N LYS A 80 9.43 7.68 -0.76
CA LYS A 80 10.58 7.93 -1.63
C LYS A 80 10.15 8.66 -2.89
N ASP A 81 10.88 9.72 -3.20
CA ASP A 81 10.75 10.45 -4.45
C ASP A 81 11.69 9.83 -5.47
N GLY A 82 11.13 9.20 -6.49
CA GLY A 82 11.87 8.66 -7.63
C GLY A 82 12.28 9.76 -8.61
N MET A 83 13.42 9.57 -9.27
CA MET A 83 13.99 10.57 -10.18
C MET A 83 13.13 10.86 -11.43
N ASN A 84 12.18 9.99 -11.76
CA ASN A 84 11.36 10.09 -12.97
C ASN A 84 9.94 10.63 -12.72
N GLY A 85 9.70 11.26 -11.57
CA GLY A 85 8.34 11.67 -11.17
C GLY A 85 7.48 10.54 -10.59
N GLN A 86 8.10 9.39 -10.30
CA GLN A 86 7.46 8.26 -9.62
C GLN A 86 7.66 8.38 -8.12
N TYR A 87 6.66 8.01 -7.34
CA TYR A 87 6.68 8.00 -5.88
C TYR A 87 6.51 6.57 -5.39
N GLU A 88 7.27 6.20 -4.35
CA GLU A 88 7.16 4.90 -3.69
C GLU A 88 6.76 5.10 -2.23
N TYR A 89 5.63 4.50 -1.85
CA TYR A 89 5.04 4.57 -0.51
C TYR A 89 5.11 3.20 0.17
N HIS A 90 5.61 3.19 1.40
CA HIS A 90 5.77 1.98 2.21
C HIS A 90 4.78 2.01 3.36
N PHE A 91 3.79 1.13 3.28
CA PHE A 91 2.79 0.93 4.31
C PHE A 91 3.21 -0.29 5.13
N PHE A 92 3.36 -0.11 6.44
CA PHE A 92 3.66 -1.22 7.34
C PHE A 92 3.08 -1.00 8.72
N GLY A 93 2.59 -2.08 9.33
CA GLY A 93 2.13 -2.08 10.70
C GLY A 93 0.68 -2.53 10.85
N GLY A 94 0.29 -2.63 12.12
CA GLY A 94 -0.87 -3.36 12.63
C GLY A 94 -0.44 -4.72 13.17
#